data_AF-A0AAW4ZD19-F1
#
_entry.id   AF-A0AAW4ZD19-F1
#
_cell.length_a   1.000
_cell.length_b   1.000
_cell.length_c   1.000
_cell.angle_alpha   90.00
_cell.angle_beta   90.00
_cell.angle_gamma   90.00
#
_symmetry.space_group_name_H-M   'P 1'
#
loop_
_entity.id
_entity.type
_entity.pdbx_description
1 polymer ?
#
loop_
_entity_poly.entity_id
_entity_poly.type
_entity_poly.pdbx_seq_one_letter_code
_entity_poly.pdbx_strand_id
1 'polypeptide(L)'
;MKKIGHIKREGYSICVPQKAKVDARIIGKLQCQLMCRVDKTVVHVSYASEYLIRGKTIVDANGDFVTSLDNDLEKKLVVVDSDLNLWYALLLQNSEGFDDEVEVEILNSISKYSPF
;
A
#
# COMPACT_ATOMS: atom_id res chain seq x y z
N MET A 1 -3.68 10.05 -9.78
CA MET A 1 -3.23 8.65 -9.70
C MET A 1 -1.92 8.52 -10.47
N LYS A 2 -0.95 7.76 -9.96
CA LYS A 2 0.37 7.55 -10.60
C LYS A 2 0.68 6.05 -10.61
N LYS A 3 1.41 5.57 -11.61
CA LYS A 3 1.92 4.19 -11.62
C LYS A 3 2.86 3.95 -10.44
N ILE A 4 2.83 2.75 -9.87
CA ILE A 4 3.68 2.43 -8.72
C ILE A 4 5.17 2.52 -9.05
N GLY A 5 5.59 2.13 -10.26
CA GLY A 5 6.96 2.29 -10.73
C GLY A 5 7.41 3.75 -10.84
N HIS A 6 6.49 4.68 -11.08
CA HIS A 6 6.80 6.11 -11.07
C HIS A 6 6.98 6.64 -9.64
N ILE A 7 6.12 6.21 -8.72
CA ILE A 7 6.20 6.57 -7.30
C ILE A 7 7.51 6.06 -6.67
N LYS A 8 7.90 4.81 -6.94
CA LYS A 8 9.18 4.26 -6.49
C LYS A 8 10.38 5.07 -7.00
N ARG A 9 10.36 5.49 -8.27
CA ARG A 9 11.41 6.35 -8.86
C ARG A 9 11.46 7.75 -8.24
N GLU A 10 10.34 8.27 -7.74
CA GLU A 10 10.27 9.52 -6.97
C GLU A 10 10.79 9.38 -5.52
N GLY A 11 11.33 8.20 -5.16
CA GLY A 11 11.93 7.90 -3.87
C GLY A 11 10.93 7.42 -2.82
N TYR A 12 9.68 7.15 -3.19
CA TYR A 12 8.69 6.63 -2.25
C TYR A 12 8.85 5.13 -2.01
N SER A 13 8.64 4.70 -0.77
CA SER A 13 8.57 3.30 -0.38
C SER A 13 7.17 2.92 0.07
N ILE A 14 6.80 1.65 -0.16
CA ILE A 14 5.51 1.11 0.24
C ILE A 14 5.67 0.27 1.51
N CYS A 15 4.86 0.59 2.50
CA CYS A 15 4.79 -0.02 3.81
C CYS A 15 3.43 -0.71 3.98
N VAL A 16 3.33 -1.55 5.01
CA VAL A 16 2.08 -2.25 5.35
C VAL A 16 1.83 -2.21 6.87
N PRO A 17 0.57 -2.30 7.32
CA PRO A 17 0.26 -2.45 8.73
C PRO A 17 0.82 -3.76 9.28
N GLN A 18 1.49 -3.71 10.43
CA GLN A 18 2.15 -4.88 11.02
C GLN A 18 1.15 -5.98 11.42
N LYS A 19 0.00 -5.58 11.97
CA LYS A 19 -1.05 -6.50 12.46
C LYS A 19 -2.20 -6.64 11.47
N ALA A 20 -1.87 -6.58 10.18
CA ALA A 20 -2.80 -6.79 9.08
C ALA A 20 -3.49 -8.16 9.16
N LYS A 21 -4.82 -8.18 9.07
CA LYS A 21 -5.57 -9.42 8.82
C LYS A 21 -5.62 -9.67 7.33
N VAL A 22 -4.80 -10.60 6.87
CA VAL A 22 -4.72 -11.01 5.47
C VAL A 22 -5.39 -12.38 5.33
N ASP A 23 -6.17 -12.56 4.26
CA ASP A 23 -6.88 -13.81 3.97
C ASP A 23 -6.28 -14.48 2.74
N ALA A 24 -5.62 -15.62 2.96
CA ALA A 24 -4.98 -16.40 1.89
C ALA A 24 -5.96 -16.91 0.83
N ARG A 25 -7.21 -17.19 1.19
CA ARG A 25 -8.25 -17.61 0.24
C ARG A 25 -8.66 -16.46 -0.67
N ILE A 26 -8.78 -15.25 -0.10
CA ILE A 26 -9.06 -14.04 -0.87
C ILE A 26 -7.87 -13.73 -1.80
N ILE A 27 -6.63 -13.83 -1.30
CA ILE A 27 -5.41 -13.68 -2.12
C ILE A 27 -5.45 -14.62 -3.32
N GLY A 28 -5.66 -15.92 -3.11
CA GLY A 28 -5.66 -16.90 -4.21
C GLY A 28 -6.74 -16.59 -5.25
N LYS A 29 -7.92 -16.13 -4.83
CA LYS A 29 -8.97 -15.67 -5.75
C LYS A 29 -8.54 -14.43 -6.53
N LEU A 30 -7.93 -13.46 -5.88
CA LEU A 30 -7.45 -12.23 -6.51
C LEU A 30 -6.35 -12.51 -7.53
N GLN A 31 -5.41 -13.43 -7.24
CA GLN A 31 -4.38 -13.85 -8.19
C GLN A 31 -4.99 -14.39 -9.49
N CYS A 32 -5.99 -15.26 -9.40
CA CYS A 32 -6.71 -15.76 -10.57
C CYS A 32 -7.39 -14.63 -11.36
N GLN A 33 -8.00 -13.67 -10.66
CA GLN A 33 -8.65 -12.53 -11.30
C GLN A 33 -7.66 -11.58 -11.99
N LEU A 34 -6.48 -11.37 -11.38
CA LEU A 34 -5.43 -10.53 -11.93
C LEU A 34 -4.79 -11.15 -13.18
N MET A 35 -4.69 -12.49 -13.27
CA MET A 35 -4.18 -13.15 -14.48
C MET A 35 -5.08 -12.98 -15.72
N CYS A 36 -6.38 -12.80 -15.52
CA CYS A 36 -7.36 -12.69 -16.61
C CYS A 36 -7.81 -11.25 -16.85
N ARG A 37 -7.12 -10.27 -16.26
CA ARG A 37 -7.61 -8.90 -16.18
C ARG A 37 -7.38 -8.13 -17.50
N VAL A 38 -8.38 -7.34 -17.87
CA VAL A 38 -8.33 -6.38 -18.99
C VAL A 38 -8.26 -4.94 -18.47
N ASP A 39 -8.74 -4.72 -17.23
CA ASP A 39 -8.80 -3.40 -16.59
C ASP A 39 -7.59 -3.11 -15.69
N LYS A 40 -7.33 -1.81 -15.51
CA LYS A 40 -6.25 -1.32 -14.65
C LYS A 40 -6.48 -1.68 -13.17
N THR A 41 -5.39 -2.02 -12.48
CA THR A 41 -5.41 -2.28 -11.05
C THR A 41 -5.04 -1.02 -10.28
N VAL A 42 -5.85 -0.65 -9.28
CA VAL A 42 -5.58 0.48 -8.40
C VAL A 42 -5.37 -0.04 -6.99
N VAL A 43 -4.31 0.44 -6.32
CA VAL A 43 -4.05 0.22 -4.90
C VAL A 43 -4.16 1.54 -4.16
N HIS A 44 -4.95 1.56 -3.10
CA HIS A 44 -5.09 2.73 -2.24
C HIS A 44 -4.02 2.73 -1.16
N VAL A 45 -3.40 3.89 -0.96
CA VAL A 45 -2.37 4.10 0.06
C VAL A 45 -2.63 5.38 0.84
N SER A 46 -2.08 5.49 2.03
CA SER A 46 -2.07 6.72 2.85
C SER A 46 -0.65 7.05 3.29
N TYR A 47 -0.40 8.27 3.71
CA TYR A 47 0.92 8.61 4.27
C TYR A 47 1.18 7.84 5.57
N ALA A 48 2.42 7.39 5.76
CA ALA A 48 2.83 6.69 6.97
C ALA A 48 2.59 7.53 8.24
N SER A 49 2.77 8.84 8.15
CA SER A 49 2.49 9.77 9.24
C SER A 49 1.04 9.68 9.74
N GLU A 50 0.05 9.49 8.86
CA GLU A 50 -1.37 9.37 9.26
C GLU A 50 -1.63 8.09 10.05
N TYR A 51 -0.94 6.99 9.71
CA TYR A 51 -1.02 5.74 10.45
C TYR A 51 -0.37 5.84 11.83
N LEU A 52 0.81 6.47 11.90
CA LEU A 52 1.54 6.66 13.15
C LEU A 52 0.79 7.57 14.13
N ILE A 53 0.20 8.67 13.64
CA ILE A 53 -0.62 9.59 14.47
C ILE A 53 -1.82 8.84 15.09
N ARG A 54 -2.37 7.85 14.39
CA ARG A 54 -3.47 7.00 14.86
C ARG A 54 -3.00 5.85 15.77
N GLY A 55 -1.72 5.80 16.13
CA GLY A 55 -1.14 4.76 16.97
C GLY A 55 -1.07 3.38 16.29
N LYS A 56 -1.18 3.31 14.97
CA LYS A 56 -1.04 2.05 14.22
C LYS A 56 0.44 1.73 14.01
N THR A 57 0.80 0.46 14.20
CA THR A 57 2.14 -0.03 13.85
C THR A 57 2.20 -0.45 12.38
N ILE A 58 3.22 0.03 11.69
CA ILE A 58 3.46 -0.23 10.27
C ILE A 58 4.91 -0.69 10.10
N VAL A 59 5.16 -1.49 9.06
CA VAL A 59 6.47 -2.01 8.70
C VAL A 59 6.79 -1.72 7.24
N ASP A 60 8.07 -1.58 6.93
CA ASP A 60 8.54 -1.42 5.56
C ASP A 60 8.62 -2.76 4.80
N ALA A 61 9.17 -2.72 3.59
CA ALA A 61 9.32 -3.91 2.74
C ALA A 61 10.25 -4.99 3.33
N ASN A 62 11.15 -4.62 4.24
CA ASN A 62 12.05 -5.56 4.94
C ASN A 62 11.40 -6.13 6.20
N GLY A 63 10.26 -5.57 6.63
CA GLY A 63 9.60 -5.92 7.89
C GLY A 63 10.08 -5.10 9.08
N ASP A 64 10.90 -4.06 8.85
CA ASP A 64 11.37 -3.17 9.91
C ASP A 64 10.29 -2.16 10.28
N PHE A 65 10.21 -1.81 11.56
CA PHE A 65 9.26 -0.81 12.03
C PHE A 65 9.58 0.56 11.46
N VAL A 66 8.57 1.18 10.87
CA VAL A 66 8.65 2.60 10.51
C VAL A 66 8.25 3.43 11.71
N THR A 67 9.03 4.48 11.98
CA THR A 67 8.79 5.37 13.12
C THR A 67 8.68 6.82 12.68
N SER A 68 8.20 7.68 13.57
CA SER A 68 8.17 9.12 13.32
C SER A 68 9.57 9.77 13.28
N LEU A 69 10.62 9.00 13.62
CA LEU A 69 12.01 9.44 13.59
C LEU A 69 12.70 9.14 12.25
N ASP A 70 12.03 8.43 11.35
CA ASP A 70 12.57 8.08 10.05
C ASP A 70 12.70 9.35 9.19
N ASN A 71 13.92 9.63 8.70
CA ASN A 71 14.21 10.85 7.93
C ASN A 71 13.43 10.94 6.61
N ASP A 72 13.00 9.80 6.07
CA ASP A 72 12.27 9.65 4.82
C ASP A 72 10.77 9.39 5.03
N LEU A 73 10.23 9.65 6.23
CA LEU A 73 8.83 9.35 6.56
C LEU A 73 7.82 9.95 5.56
N GLU A 74 8.09 11.15 5.03
CA GLU A 74 7.25 11.80 4.01
C GLU A 74 7.17 11.03 2.68
N LYS A 75 8.15 10.16 2.45
CA LYS A 75 8.25 9.27 1.29
C LYS A 75 7.71 7.86 1.59
N LYS A 76 7.18 7.60 2.78
CA LYS A 76 6.60 6.30 3.14
C LYS A 76 5.08 6.31 2.96
N LEU A 77 4.59 5.40 2.13
CA LEU A 77 3.16 5.22 1.85
C LEU A 77 2.72 3.86 2.38
N VAL A 78 1.61 3.82 3.11
CA VAL A 78 1.06 2.60 3.71
C VAL A 78 -0.12 2.13 2.90
N VAL A 79 -0.11 0.87 2.47
CA VAL A 79 -1.28 0.24 1.86
C VAL A 79 -2.43 0.20 2.86
N VAL A 80 -3.59 0.70 2.46
CA VAL A 80 -4.74 0.73 3.36
C VAL A 80 -5.28 -0.66 3.64
N ASP A 81 -5.89 -0.84 4.82
CA ASP A 81 -6.26 -2.16 5.33
C ASP A 81 -7.19 -2.94 4.36
N SER A 82 -8.05 -2.24 3.61
CA SER A 82 -8.98 -2.85 2.63
C SER A 82 -8.27 -3.47 1.43
N ASP A 83 -7.09 -2.98 1.09
CA ASP A 83 -6.36 -3.33 -0.13
C ASP A 83 -5.23 -4.32 0.15
N LEU A 84 -5.01 -4.72 1.40
CA LEU A 84 -3.89 -5.59 1.76
C LEU A 84 -3.93 -6.94 1.05
N ASN A 85 -5.09 -7.57 0.96
CA ASN A 85 -5.23 -8.83 0.21
C ASN A 85 -4.87 -8.65 -1.28
N LEU A 86 -5.25 -7.51 -1.87
CA LEU A 86 -4.90 -7.18 -3.25
C LEU A 86 -3.40 -6.92 -3.40
N TRP A 87 -2.82 -6.14 -2.49
CA TRP A 87 -1.39 -5.87 -2.46
C TRP A 87 -0.56 -7.15 -2.39
N TYR A 88 -0.90 -8.07 -1.48
CA TYR A 88 -0.20 -9.35 -1.38
C TYR A 88 -0.45 -10.25 -2.59
N ALA A 89 -1.66 -10.25 -3.17
CA ALA A 89 -1.93 -10.99 -4.41
C ALA A 89 -1.04 -10.50 -5.55
N LEU A 90 -0.86 -9.18 -5.67
CA LEU A 90 -0.01 -8.57 -6.68
C LEU A 90 1.48 -8.89 -6.46
N LEU A 91 1.98 -8.77 -5.23
CA LEU A 91 3.37 -9.12 -4.90
C LEU A 91 3.70 -10.57 -5.24
N LEU A 92 2.79 -11.50 -4.94
CA LEU A 92 2.98 -12.92 -5.21
C LEU A 92 2.88 -13.27 -6.70
N GLN A 93 2.23 -12.42 -7.51
CA GLN A 93 2.07 -12.67 -8.93
C GLN A 93 3.38 -12.49 -9.71
N ASN A 94 4.40 -11.81 -9.13
CA ASN A 94 5.75 -11.65 -9.68
C ASN A 94 5.79 -11.41 -11.20
N SER A 95 4.86 -10.61 -11.74
CA SER A 95 4.84 -10.34 -13.17
C SER A 95 5.88 -9.26 -13.50
N GLU A 96 6.72 -9.55 -14.51
CA GLU A 96 7.47 -8.52 -15.22
C GLU A 96 6.45 -7.48 -15.73
N GLY A 97 6.44 -6.27 -15.14
CA GLY A 97 5.46 -5.23 -15.48
C GLY A 97 4.52 -4.78 -14.35
N PHE A 98 4.59 -5.37 -13.14
CA PHE A 98 3.84 -4.89 -11.96
C PHE A 98 3.94 -3.37 -11.77
N ASP A 99 5.14 -2.83 -11.97
CA ASP A 99 5.43 -1.40 -11.81
C ASP A 99 4.73 -0.50 -12.85
N ASP A 100 4.33 -1.08 -13.98
CA ASP A 100 3.69 -0.39 -15.11
C ASP A 100 2.18 -0.59 -15.20
N GLU A 101 1.64 -1.64 -14.58
CA GLU A 101 0.22 -2.00 -14.66
C GLU A 101 -0.59 -1.58 -13.42
N VAL A 102 0.09 -1.32 -12.30
CA VAL A 102 -0.54 -0.94 -11.05
C VAL A 102 -0.46 0.57 -10.84
N GLU A 103 -1.64 1.18 -10.71
CA GLU A 103 -1.79 2.56 -10.32
C GLU A 103 -1.99 2.67 -8.80
N VAL A 104 -1.52 3.78 -8.24
CA VAL A 104 -1.64 4.10 -6.83
C VAL A 104 -2.48 5.36 -6.68
N GLU A 105 -3.41 5.28 -5.75
CA GLU A 105 -4.23 6.41 -5.30
C GLU A 105 -3.89 6.72 -3.84
N ILE A 106 -3.37 7.94 -3.61
CA ILE A 106 -3.08 8.41 -2.26
C ILE A 106 -4.38 8.97 -1.67
N LEU A 107 -4.91 8.29 -0.67
CA LEU A 107 -6.05 8.75 0.10
C LEU A 107 -5.54 9.78 1.11
N ASN A 108 -5.77 11.06 0.79
CA ASN A 108 -5.50 12.13 1.71
C ASN A 108 -6.53 12.11 2.83
N SER A 109 -6.07 12.06 4.08
CA SER A 109 -6.89 12.29 5.26
C SER A 109 -7.26 13.77 5.41
N ILE A 110 -7.64 14.47 4.34
CA ILE A 110 -8.29 15.78 4.44
C ILE A 110 -9.80 15.55 4.40
N SER A 111 -10.33 14.99 5.49
CA SER A 111 -11.70 15.30 5.89
C SER A 111 -11.82 15.31 7.41
N LYS A 112 -11.99 16.53 7.92
CA LYS A 112 -12.60 16.91 9.20
C LYS A 112 -11.87 16.51 10.48
N TYR A 113 -11.11 17.47 11.00
CA TYR A 113 -11.28 17.84 12.40
C TYR A 113 -12.78 17.90 12.72
N SER A 114 -13.29 16.94 13.49
CA SER A 114 -14.46 17.13 14.33
C SER A 114 -14.03 16.72 15.73
N PRO A 115 -13.79 17.68 16.64
CA PRO A 115 -13.56 17.35 18.04
C PRO A 115 -14.92 16.95 18.62
N PHE A 116 -15.03 15.71 19.05
CA PHE A 116 -15.96 15.34 20.11
C PHE A 116 -15.14 14.77 21.25
#